data_AF-A0A2M8TBG3-F1
#
_entry.id   AF-A0A2M8TBG3-F1
#
_cell.length_a   1.000
_cell.length_b   1.000
_cell.length_c   1.000
_cell.angle_alpha   90.00
_cell.angle_beta   90.00
_cell.angle_gamma   90.00
#
_symmetry.space_group_name_H-M   'P 1'
#
loop_
_entity.id
_entity.type
_entity.pdbx_description
1 polymer ?
#
loop_
_entity_poly.entity_id
_entity_poly.type
_entity_poly.pdbx_seq_one_letter_code
_entity_poly.pdbx_strand_id
1 'polypeptide(L)' 'MNVKIARIKKGLTQKQLREIVNISPNKLVQIEKGNYSNVTYDQMVKIAKALDSTPQKLFFED' A
#
# COMPACT_ATOMS: atom_id res chain seq x y z
N MET A 1 -0.70 -9.28 -1.87
CA MET A 1 -2.17 -9.12 -1.69
C MET A 1 -2.53 -8.40 -0.38
N ASN A 2 -1.62 -8.37 0.59
CA ASN A 2 -1.83 -7.84 1.94
C ASN A 2 -2.17 -6.34 1.98
N VAL A 3 -1.59 -5.51 1.11
CA VAL A 3 -1.93 -4.08 0.97
C VAL A 3 -3.40 -3.88 0.56
N LYS A 4 -3.90 -4.65 -0.41
CA LYS A 4 -5.29 -4.55 -0.87
C LYS A 4 -6.27 -4.92 0.25
N ILE A 5 -5.98 -6.00 0.97
CA ILE A 5 -6.82 -6.47 2.08
C ILE A 5 -6.84 -5.43 3.20
N ALA A 6 -5.67 -4.92 3.61
CA ALA A 6 -5.57 -3.88 4.62
C ALA A 6 -6.32 -2.60 4.22
N ARG A 7 -6.22 -2.18 2.96
CA ARG A 7 -6.98 -1.03 2.44
C ARG A 7 -8.50 -1.25 2.56
N ILE A 8 -9.00 -2.42 2.16
CA ILE A 8 -10.42 -2.76 2.24
C ILE A 8 -10.89 -2.80 3.70
N LYS A 9 -10.09 -3.39 4.61
CA LYS A 9 -10.38 -3.42 6.05
C LYS A 9 -10.48 -2.02 6.65
N LYS A 10 -9.68 -1.07 6.16
CA LYS A 10 -9.73 0.35 6.55
C LYS A 10 -10.86 1.14 5.86
N GLY A 11 -11.64 0.51 4.98
CA GLY A 11 -12.74 1.17 4.26
C GLY A 11 -12.28 2.19 3.22
N LEU A 12 -11.02 2.13 2.78
CA LEU A 12 -10.45 3.11 1.86
C LEU A 12 -10.63 2.67 0.40
N THR A 13 -10.98 3.61 -0.48
CA THR A 13 -10.85 3.42 -1.92
C THR A 13 -9.38 3.54 -2.35
N GLN A 14 -9.04 3.02 -3.54
CA GLN A 14 -7.71 3.19 -4.11
C GLN A 14 -7.36 4.68 -4.31
N LYS A 15 -8.34 5.52 -4.67
CA LYS A 15 -8.16 6.96 -4.82
C LYS A 15 -7.78 7.61 -3.49
N GLN A 16 -8.55 7.34 -2.43
CA GLN A 16 -8.29 7.90 -1.10
C GLN A 16 -6.91 7.48 -0.57
N LEU A 17 -6.57 6.19 -0.66
CA LEU A 17 -5.24 5.74 -0.23
C LEU A 17 -4.16 6.50 -0.98
N ARG A 18 -4.26 6.61 -2.31
CA ARG A 18 -3.26 7.33 -3.12
C ARG A 18 -3.10 8.80 -2.76
N GLU A 19 -4.19 9.48 -2.44
CA GLU A 19 -4.16 10.87 -2.00
C GLU A 19 -3.45 10.99 -0.64
N ILE A 20 -3.67 10.04 0.28
CA ILE A 20 -3.01 9.99 1.59
C ILE A 20 -1.50 9.73 1.45
N VAL A 21 -1.09 8.74 0.65
CA VAL A 21 0.33 8.38 0.47
C VAL A 21 1.05 9.18 -0.63
N ASN A 22 0.33 10.00 -1.37
CA ASN A 22 0.81 10.76 -2.52
C ASN A 22 1.54 9.87 -3.57
N ILE A 23 0.84 8.86 -4.10
CA ILE A 23 1.39 7.97 -5.14
C ILE A 23 0.51 7.89 -6.39
N SER A 24 1.14 7.56 -7.52
CA SER A 24 0.46 7.45 -8.81
C SER A 24 -0.54 6.27 -8.85
N PRO A 25 -1.58 6.33 -9.71
CA PRO A 25 -2.58 5.26 -9.84
C PRO A 25 -1.93 3.92 -10.14
N ASN A 26 -1.06 3.93 -11.15
CA ASN A 26 -0.37 2.74 -11.62
C ASN A 26 0.49 2.13 -10.51
N LYS A 27 1.15 2.96 -9.70
CA LYS A 27 1.98 2.49 -8.59
C LYS A 27 1.14 1.71 -7.56
N LEU A 28 0.00 2.27 -7.12
CA LEU A 28 -0.85 1.56 -6.16
C LEU A 28 -1.40 0.25 -6.73
N VAL A 29 -1.80 0.24 -8.01
CA VAL A 29 -2.28 -0.98 -8.67
C VAL A 29 -1.19 -2.06 -8.73
N GLN A 30 0.04 -1.70 -9.06
CA GLN A 30 1.17 -2.64 -9.06
C GLN A 30 1.42 -3.20 -7.66
N ILE A 31 1.40 -2.35 -6.63
CA ILE A 31 1.53 -2.74 -5.22
C ILE A 31 0.43 -3.74 -4.83
N GLU A 32 -0.84 -3.45 -5.15
CA GLU A 32 -1.94 -4.36 -4.80
C GLU A 32 -1.88 -5.69 -5.55
N LYS A 33 -1.24 -5.72 -6.72
CA LYS A 33 -0.95 -6.94 -7.49
C LYS A 33 0.30 -7.69 -7.01
N GLY A 34 1.05 -7.15 -6.04
CA GLY A 34 2.27 -7.77 -5.51
C GLY A 34 3.54 -7.41 -6.27
N ASN A 35 3.49 -6.44 -7.19
CA ASN A 35 4.68 -5.93 -7.88
C ASN A 35 5.27 -4.73 -7.12
N TYR A 36 6.40 -4.97 -6.46
CA TYR A 36 7.07 -3.98 -5.62
C TYR A 36 8.40 -3.48 -6.21
N SER A 37 8.75 -3.85 -7.45
CA SER A 37 10.10 -3.61 -8.02
C SER A 37 10.52 -2.15 -8.05
N ASN A 38 9.57 -1.23 -8.06
CA ASN A 38 9.81 0.22 -8.08
C ASN A 38 9.27 0.93 -6.83
N VAL A 39 9.01 0.22 -5.73
CA VAL A 39 8.47 0.81 -4.49
C VAL A 39 9.62 1.10 -3.55
N THR A 40 9.78 2.37 -3.17
CA THR A 40 10.82 2.75 -2.21
C THR A 40 10.40 2.38 -0.79
N TYR A 41 11.37 2.19 0.10
CA TYR A 41 11.08 1.95 1.51
C TYR A 41 10.22 3.06 2.14
N ASP A 42 10.48 4.33 1.79
CA ASP A 42 9.66 5.47 2.23
C ASP A 42 8.18 5.32 1.81
N GLN A 43 7.93 4.85 0.59
CA GLN A 43 6.56 4.56 0.12
C GLN A 43 5.93 3.41 0.90
N MET A 44 6.67 2.35 1.19
CA MET A 44 6.19 1.24 2.02
C MET A 44 5.81 1.74 3.42
N VAL A 45 6.65 2.58 4.03
CA VAL A 45 6.40 3.18 5.36
C VAL A 45 5.16 4.08 5.34
N LYS A 46 5.01 4.94 4.33
CA LYS A 46 3.82 5.79 4.20
C LYS A 46 2.55 4.96 4.04
N ILE A 47 2.59 3.90 3.23
CA ILE A 47 1.44 3.00 3.02
C ILE A 47 1.11 2.25 4.31
N ALA A 48 2.11 1.73 5.00
CA ALA A 48 1.97 1.06 6.28
C ALA A 48 1.31 1.99 7.32
N LYS A 49 1.78 3.23 7.45
CA LYS A 49 1.17 4.25 8.32
C LYS A 49 -0.27 4.56 7.90
N ALA A 50 -0.51 4.75 6.60
CA ALA A 50 -1.85 5.02 6.07
C ALA A 50 -2.83 3.85 6.28
N LEU A 51 -2.35 2.64 6.52
CA LEU A 51 -3.13 1.42 6.72
C LEU A 51 -3.05 0.86 8.15
N ASP A 52 -2.52 1.63 9.11
CA ASP A 52 -2.32 1.23 10.51
C ASP A 52 -1.63 -0.13 10.65
N SER A 53 -0.59 -0.33 9.85
CA SER A 53 0.19 -1.57 9.77
C SER A 53 1.68 -1.28 9.70
N THR A 54 2.50 -2.32 9.52
CA THR A 54 3.95 -2.22 9.33
C THR A 54 4.34 -2.65 7.91
N PRO A 55 5.47 -2.15 7.36
CA PRO A 55 5.98 -2.62 6.08
C PRO A 55 6.19 -4.14 6.05
N GLN A 56 6.68 -4.72 7.16
CA GLN A 56 6.87 -6.16 7.34
C GLN A 56 5.58 -6.93 7.02
N LYS A 57 4.48 -6.56 7.71
CA LYS A 57 3.18 -7.22 7.55
C LYS A 57 2.53 -7.01 6.18
N LEU A 58 2.80 -5.87 5.54
CA LEU A 58 2.15 -5.53 4.27
C LEU A 58 2.89 -6.03 3.02
N PHE A 59 4.22 -6.14 3.10
CA PHE A 59 5.08 -6.36 1.94
C PHE A 59 5.98 -7.60 2.05
N PHE A 60 6.22 -8.12 3.26
CA PHE A 60 7.21 -9.19 3.52
C PHE A 60 6.65 -10.42 4.24
N GLU A 61 5.44 -10.35 4.80
CA GLU A 61 4.69 -11.52 5.28
C GLU A 61 3.79 -12.05 4.15
N ASP A 62 3.69 -13.37 4.05
CA ASP A 62 2.82 -14.09 3.10
C ASP A 62 1.34 -13.94 3.47
#